data_AF-A0A183GX40-F1
#
_entry.id   AF-A0A183GX40-F1
#
_cell.length_a   1.000
_cell.length_b   1.000
_cell.length_c   1.000
_cell.angle_alpha   90.00
_cell.angle_beta   90.00
_cell.angle_gamma   90.00
#
_symmetry.space_group_name_H-M   'P 1'
#
loop_
_entity.id
_entity.type
_entity.pdbx_description
1 polymer ?
#
loop_
_entity_poly.entity_id
_entity_poly.type
_entity_poly.pdbx_seq_one_letter_code
_entity_poly.pdbx_strand_id
1 'polypeptide(L)'
;MVLCETFSRGRELIERLLFHTDDALFLSQDEREEYRLAEKEVSRIATKVIAIMFRVRTPAIICLTTSALLNATDSGGIFNGLLSEFTTIIGDEASQIPEPAMVAIATRVPDARHPL
;
A
#
# COMPACT_ATOMS: atom_id res chain seq x y z
N MET A 1 13.64 -19.16 5.82
CA MET A 1 13.80 -18.63 4.45
C MET A 1 12.50 -18.64 3.65
N VAL A 2 11.68 -19.69 3.76
CA VAL A 2 10.41 -19.86 3.01
C VAL A 2 9.50 -18.62 2.95
N LEU A 3 9.30 -17.88 4.05
CA LEU A 3 8.39 -16.72 4.05
C LEU A 3 8.84 -15.59 3.12
N CYS A 4 10.15 -15.29 3.11
CA CYS A 4 10.71 -14.22 2.28
C CYS A 4 10.64 -14.62 0.80
N GLU A 5 10.96 -15.87 0.48
CA GLU A 5 10.85 -16.41 -0.88
C GLU A 5 9.41 -16.38 -1.40
N THR A 6 8.44 -16.82 -0.60
CA THR A 6 7.01 -16.75 -0.96
C THR A 6 6.57 -15.30 -1.19
N PHE A 7 6.99 -14.37 -0.33
CA PHE A 7 6.66 -12.96 -0.49
C PHE A 7 7.27 -12.37 -1.77
N SER A 8 8.56 -12.60 -2.01
CA SER A 8 9.26 -12.13 -3.21
C SER A 8 8.61 -12.67 -4.49
N ARG A 9 8.34 -13.97 -4.56
CA ARG A 9 7.68 -14.58 -5.72
C ARG A 9 6.27 -14.02 -5.95
N GLY A 10 5.50 -13.84 -4.88
CA GLY A 10 4.17 -13.23 -4.98
C GLY A 10 4.23 -11.78 -5.47
N ARG A 11 5.22 -11.01 -5.01
CA ARG A 11 5.46 -9.64 -5.47
C ARG A 11 5.83 -9.57 -6.95
N GLU A 12 6.75 -10.43 -7.39
CA GLU A 12 7.14 -10.51 -8.80
C GLU A 12 5.96 -10.82 -9.71
N LEU A 13 5.08 -11.74 -9.31
CA LEU A 13 3.86 -12.07 -10.06
C LEU A 13 2.92 -10.86 -10.16
N ILE A 14 2.69 -10.16 -9.05
CA ILE A 14 1.80 -9.00 -9.01
C ILE A 14 2.37 -7.85 -9.86
N GLU A 15 3.68 -7.58 -9.73
CA GLU A 15 4.35 -6.51 -10.48
C GLU A 15 4.35 -6.80 -11.99
N ARG A 16 4.60 -8.04 -12.40
CA ARG A 16 4.51 -8.43 -13.81
C ARG A 16 3.16 -8.07 -14.40
N LEU A 17 2.06 -8.41 -13.72
CA LEU A 17 0.70 -8.19 -14.22
C LEU A 17 0.25 -6.73 -14.12
N LEU A 18 0.80 -5.95 -13.18
CA LEU A 18 0.53 -4.51 -13.06
C LEU A 18 1.24 -3.69 -14.14
N PHE A 19 2.47 -4.06 -14.51
CA PHE A 19 3.31 -3.28 -15.44
C PHE A 19 3.36 -3.83 -16.87
N HIS A 20 2.91 -5.07 -17.09
CA HIS A 20 2.76 -5.68 -18.41
C HIS A 20 1.29 -6.05 -18.65
N THR A 21 0.48 -5.05 -18.96
CA THR A 21 -0.98 -5.20 -19.10
C THR A 21 -1.38 -6.20 -20.18
N ASP A 22 -0.55 -6.40 -21.21
CA ASP A 22 -0.76 -7.41 -22.25
C ASP A 22 -0.81 -8.84 -21.68
N ASP A 23 -0.02 -9.12 -20.64
CA ASP A 23 0.00 -10.40 -19.93
C ASP A 23 -1.25 -10.58 -19.05
N ALA A 24 -1.88 -9.48 -18.63
CA ALA A 24 -3.06 -9.50 -17.77
C ALA A 24 -4.38 -9.71 -18.56
N LEU A 25 -4.39 -9.45 -19.87
CA LEU A 25 -5.60 -9.50 -20.69
C LEU A 25 -6.12 -10.93 -20.93
N PHE A 26 -5.24 -11.94 -20.88
CA PHE A 26 -5.57 -13.32 -21.27
C PHE A 26 -5.26 -14.37 -20.19
N LEU A 27 -5.36 -14.00 -18.91
CA LEU A 27 -5.15 -14.95 -17.82
C LEU A 27 -6.20 -16.07 -17.83
N SER A 28 -5.71 -17.32 -17.84
CA SER A 28 -6.51 -18.51 -17.57
C SER A 28 -7.09 -18.49 -16.16
N GLN A 29 -8.04 -19.38 -15.87
CA GLN A 29 -8.63 -19.46 -14.52
C GLN A 29 -7.59 -19.82 -13.46
N ASP A 30 -6.66 -20.71 -13.78
CA ASP A 30 -5.61 -21.12 -12.85
C ASP A 30 -4.65 -19.97 -12.54
N GLU A 31 -4.26 -19.18 -13.55
CA GLU A 31 -3.41 -18.00 -13.36
C GLU A 31 -4.11 -16.88 -12.57
N ARG A 32 -5.43 -16.71 -12.76
CA ARG A 32 -6.23 -15.78 -11.95
C ARG A 32 -6.28 -16.20 -10.50
N GLU A 33 -6.42 -17.49 -10.23
CA GLU A 33 -6.42 -18.01 -8.87
C GLU A 33 -5.03 -17.87 -8.24
N GLU A 34 -3.96 -18.16 -8.98
CA GLU A 34 -2.59 -17.95 -8.52
C GLU A 34 -2.33 -16.48 -8.15
N TYR A 35 -2.75 -15.55 -9.00
CA TYR A 35 -2.69 -14.11 -8.72
C TYR A 35 -3.44 -13.74 -7.44
N ARG A 36 -4.68 -14.22 -7.29
CA ARG A 36 -5.51 -13.94 -6.11
C ARG A 36 -4.88 -14.46 -4.82
N LEU A 37 -4.28 -15.65 -4.87
CA LEU A 37 -3.54 -16.22 -3.75
C LEU A 37 -2.29 -15.39 -3.43
N ALA A 38 -1.53 -14.99 -4.44
CA ALA A 38 -0.36 -14.14 -4.29
C ALA A 38 -0.71 -12.79 -3.65
N GLU A 39 -1.76 -12.09 -4.13
CA GLU A 39 -2.23 -10.84 -3.53
C GLU A 39 -2.59 -11.02 -2.06
N LYS A 40 -3.35 -12.07 -1.74
CA LYS A 40 -3.76 -12.35 -0.36
C LYS A 40 -2.56 -12.62 0.55
N GLU A 41 -1.59 -13.41 0.09
CA GLU A 41 -0.39 -13.72 0.87
C GLU A 41 0.52 -12.51 1.04
N VAL A 42 0.81 -11.79 -0.04
CA VAL A 42 1.63 -10.57 -0.03
C VAL A 42 1.01 -9.53 0.90
N SER A 43 -0.29 -9.27 0.77
CA SER A 43 -1.02 -8.34 1.63
C SER A 43 -0.92 -8.74 3.10
N ARG A 44 -1.20 -10.00 3.43
CA ARG A 44 -1.10 -10.53 4.81
C ARG A 44 0.31 -10.36 5.39
N ILE A 45 1.35 -10.62 4.60
CA ILE A 45 2.74 -10.50 5.05
C ILE A 45 3.11 -9.02 5.22
N ALA A 46 2.76 -8.16 4.26
CA ALA A 46 3.00 -6.71 4.34
C ALA A 46 2.38 -6.10 5.60
N THR A 47 1.13 -6.43 5.93
CA THR A 47 0.46 -5.95 7.16
C THR A 47 1.23 -6.34 8.42
N LYS A 48 1.73 -7.58 8.49
CA LYS A 48 2.53 -8.03 9.64
C LYS A 48 3.87 -7.30 9.73
N VAL A 49 4.54 -7.09 8.60
CA VAL A 49 5.82 -6.38 8.53
C VAL A 49 5.64 -4.92 8.98
N ILE A 50 4.61 -4.23 8.49
CA ILE A 50 4.31 -2.86 8.91
C ILE A 50 4.01 -2.80 10.40
N ALA A 51 3.19 -3.69 10.94
CA ALA A 51 2.93 -3.73 12.38
C ALA A 51 4.21 -3.96 13.21
N ILE A 52 5.12 -4.81 12.74
CA ILE A 52 6.43 -5.01 13.39
C ILE A 52 7.29 -3.75 13.29
N MET A 53 7.33 -3.08 12.14
CA MET A 53 8.07 -1.83 11.97
C MET A 53 7.58 -0.79 12.98
N PHE A 54 6.28 -0.51 13.06
CA PHE A 54 5.73 0.45 14.03
C PHE A 54 5.94 0.05 15.49
N ARG A 55 6.07 -1.25 15.79
CA ARG A 55 6.34 -1.72 17.17
C ARG A 55 7.82 -1.66 17.56
N VAL A 56 8.72 -2.01 16.65
CA VAL A 56 10.14 -2.23 16.96
C VAL A 56 11.01 -1.05 16.55
N ARG A 57 10.73 -0.46 15.38
CA ARG A 57 11.47 0.66 14.82
C ARG A 57 10.58 1.42 13.84
N THR A 58 9.79 2.36 14.36
CA THR A 58 8.85 3.14 13.57
C THR A 58 9.56 3.82 12.40
N PRO A 59 9.06 3.65 11.16
CA PRO A 59 9.63 4.33 10.00
C PRO A 59 9.53 5.84 10.18
N ALA A 60 10.60 6.57 9.87
CA ALA A 60 10.56 8.03 9.90
C ALA A 60 9.76 8.61 8.71
N ILE A 61 9.79 7.92 7.57
CA ILE A 61 9.09 8.31 6.33
C ILE A 61 8.57 7.04 5.67
N ILE A 62 7.35 7.07 5.15
CA ILE A 62 6.77 6.04 4.30
C ILE A 62 6.32 6.69 3.00
N CYS A 63 6.85 6.20 1.88
CA CYS A 63 6.49 6.71 0.55
C CYS A 63 5.41 5.84 -0.07
N LEU A 64 4.34 6.48 -0.54
CA LEU A 64 3.20 5.82 -1.20
C LEU A 64 2.73 6.67 -2.37
N THR A 65 2.21 6.03 -3.41
CA THR A 65 1.41 6.74 -4.41
C THR A 65 0.15 7.29 -3.76
N THR A 66 -0.46 8.33 -4.34
CA THR A 66 -1.73 8.89 -3.83
C THR A 66 -2.81 7.82 -3.68
N SER A 67 -2.93 6.91 -4.65
CA SER A 67 -3.90 5.80 -4.59
C SER A 67 -3.58 4.80 -3.48
N ALA A 68 -2.32 4.43 -3.29
CA ALA A 68 -1.90 3.55 -2.20
C ALA A 68 -2.14 4.20 -0.84
N LEU A 69 -1.88 5.51 -0.69
CA LEU A 69 -2.16 6.25 0.53
C LEU A 69 -3.66 6.29 0.85
N LEU A 70 -4.51 6.52 -0.14
CA LEU A 70 -5.97 6.48 0.03
C LEU A 70 -6.44 5.08 0.47
N ASN A 71 -5.91 4.01 -0.12
CA ASN A 71 -6.30 2.65 0.29
C ASN A 71 -5.74 2.30 1.69
N ALA A 72 -4.53 2.74 1.99
CA ALA A 72 -3.85 2.45 3.25
C ALA A 72 -4.49 3.15 4.46
N THR A 73 -5.09 4.32 4.24
CA THR A 73 -5.71 5.18 5.29
C THR A 73 -7.22 5.00 5.43
N ASP A 74 -7.84 4.13 4.63
CA ASP A 74 -9.25 3.82 4.79
C ASP A 74 -9.51 3.00 6.08
N SER A 75 -10.77 2.87 6.48
CA SER A 75 -11.20 2.16 7.70
C SER A 75 -10.74 0.69 7.76
N GLY A 76 -10.59 0.03 6.61
CA GLY A 76 -10.02 -1.32 6.48
C GLY A 76 -8.56 -1.35 6.00
N GLY A 77 -7.92 -0.19 5.90
CA GLY A 77 -6.58 -0.03 5.35
C GLY A 77 -5.47 -0.55 6.25
N ILE A 78 -4.28 -0.69 5.67
CA ILE A 78 -3.10 -1.26 6.36
C ILE A 78 -2.61 -0.42 7.54
N PHE A 79 -2.98 0.86 7.61
CA PHE A 79 -2.66 1.75 8.72
C PHE A 79 -3.83 1.95 9.70
N ASN A 80 -4.88 1.12 9.63
CA ASN A 80 -5.94 1.18 10.63
C ASN A 80 -5.36 1.00 12.05
N GLY A 81 -5.70 1.92 12.95
CA GLY A 81 -5.15 1.99 14.31
C GLY A 81 -3.72 2.54 14.41
N LEU A 82 -3.08 2.91 13.30
CA LEU A 82 -1.74 3.52 13.24
C LEU A 82 -1.76 4.97 12.73
N LEU A 83 -2.93 5.49 12.34
CA LEU A 83 -3.07 6.83 11.74
C LEU A 83 -2.59 7.96 12.65
N SER A 84 -2.72 7.81 13.97
CA SER A 84 -2.23 8.78 14.97
C SER A 84 -0.70 8.89 15.04
N GLU A 85 0.02 7.91 14.48
CA GLU A 85 1.50 7.92 14.45
C GLU A 85 2.03 8.83 13.34
N PHE A 86 1.19 9.21 12.37
CA PHE A 86 1.59 10.08 11.27
C PHE A 86 1.39 11.55 11.65
N THR A 87 2.47 12.32 11.61
CA THR A 87 2.46 13.74 11.99
C THR A 87 2.59 14.69 10.81
N THR A 88 2.91 14.20 9.62
CA THR A 88 3.14 15.02 8.43
C THR A 88 2.82 14.22 7.16
N ILE A 89 2.14 14.87 6.22
CA ILE A 89 1.96 14.38 4.85
C ILE A 89 2.68 15.31 3.90
N ILE A 90 3.51 14.73 3.03
CA ILE A 90 4.25 15.45 2.01
C ILE A 90 3.71 15.00 0.66
N GLY A 91 3.20 15.95 -0.13
CA GLY A 91 2.77 15.70 -1.49
C GLY A 91 3.92 15.91 -2.46
N ASP A 92 4.41 14.84 -3.06
CA ASP A 92 5.25 14.97 -4.26
C ASP A 92 4.35 15.27 -5.48
N GLU A 93 4.85 16.07 -6.42
CA GLU A 93 4.09 16.52 -7.59
C GLU A 93 2.67 17.01 -7.23
N ALA A 94 2.55 17.84 -6.18
CA ALA A 94 1.27 18.23 -5.59
C ALA A 94 0.26 18.82 -6.60
N SER A 95 0.76 19.40 -7.69
CA SER A 95 -0.04 19.90 -8.82
C SER A 95 -0.87 18.82 -9.53
N GLN A 96 -0.46 17.55 -9.43
CA GLN A 96 -1.12 16.39 -10.03
C GLN A 96 -2.05 15.66 -9.07
N ILE A 97 -2.08 16.05 -7.80
CA ILE A 97 -2.93 15.41 -6.80
C ILE A 97 -4.34 16.04 -6.87
N PRO A 98 -5.39 15.26 -7.16
CA PRO A 98 -6.75 15.80 -7.18
C PRO A 98 -7.13 16.36 -5.80
N GLU A 99 -7.77 17.54 -5.78
CA GLU A 99 -8.26 18.16 -4.54
C GLU A 99 -9.13 17.19 -3.70
N PRO A 100 -10.04 16.38 -4.27
CA PRO A 100 -10.80 15.40 -3.48
C PRO A 100 -9.92 14.36 -2.76
N ALA A 101 -8.78 13.98 -3.35
CA ALA A 101 -7.84 13.06 -2.72
C ALA A 101 -7.16 13.73 -1.52
N MET A 102 -6.75 15.00 -1.66
CA MET A 102 -6.17 15.78 -0.56
C MET A 102 -7.15 15.94 0.60
N VAL A 103 -8.41 16.28 0.32
CA VAL A 103 -9.47 16.41 1.34
C VAL A 103 -9.71 15.07 2.04
N ALA A 104 -9.79 13.98 1.28
CA ALA A 104 -9.96 12.64 1.87
C ALA A 104 -8.80 12.27 2.80
N ILE A 105 -7.56 12.54 2.37
CA ILE A 105 -6.36 12.27 3.18
C ILE A 105 -6.36 13.14 4.45
N ALA A 106 -6.60 14.45 4.33
CA ALA A 106 -6.65 15.38 5.47
C ALA A 106 -7.74 14.99 6.49
N THR A 107 -8.86 14.45 6.02
CA THR A 107 -9.94 13.97 6.90
C THR A 107 -9.55 12.70 7.65
N ARG A 108 -8.71 11.84 7.06
CA ARG A 108 -8.31 10.54 7.64
C ARG A 108 -7.15 10.65 8.62
N VAL A 109 -6.30 11.67 8.50
CA VAL A 109 -5.20 11.96 9.44
C VAL A 109 -5.28 13.40 9.93
N PRO A 110 -6.30 13.75 10.72
CA PRO A 110 -6.60 15.14 11.09
C PRO A 110 -5.50 15.81 11.91
N ASP A 111 -4.66 15.03 12.59
CA ASP A 111 -3.56 15.53 13.43
C ASP A 111 -2.25 15.74 12.63
N ALA A 112 -2.20 15.29 11.38
CA ALA A 112 -1.03 15.45 10.54
C ALA A 112 -0.96 16.88 9.98
N ARG A 113 0.25 17.44 9.94
CA ARG A 113 0.51 18.68 9.22
C ARG A 113 0.51 18.41 7.72
N HIS A 114 -0.06 19.33 6.95
CA HIS A 114 -0.03 19.32 5.49
C HIS A 114 0.80 20.51 5.01
N PRO A 115 2.14 20.43 5.02
CA PRO A 115 2.97 21.40 4.32
C PRO A 115 2.63 21.33 2.82
N LEU A 116 2.05 22.41 2.30
CA LEU A 116 1.89 22.65 0.86
C LEU A 116 3.24 22.99 0.24
#